data_AF-A0A958PUN9-F1
#
_entry.id   AF-A0A958PUN9-F1
#
_cell.length_a   1.000
_cell.length_b   1.000
_cell.length_c   1.000
_cell.angle_alpha   90.00
_cell.angle_beta   90.00
_cell.angle_gamma   90.00
#
_symmetry.space_group_name_H-M   'P 1'
#
loop_
_entity.id
_entity.type
_entity.pdbx_description
1 polymer ?
#
loop_
_entity_poly.entity_id
_entity_poly.type
_entity_poly.pdbx_seq_one_letter_code
_entity_poly.pdbx_strand_id
1 'polypeptide(L)'
;MNYIPNILFAIVLGIGIGYFAKNVKKLIRNIKLGHTVDVSDNRSQRWKNMINIALGQSKMVRRPVAGFLHVIVYLGFIIINIEVLEIVIDGIFGTHRIFSFLGGFYSFLIGS
;
A
#
# COMPACT_ATOMS: atom_id res chain seq x y z
N MET A 1 -27.32 9.64 -14.32
CA MET A 1 -26.60 9.26 -13.09
C MET A 1 -27.16 7.96 -12.57
N ASN A 2 -26.51 6.84 -12.87
CA ASN A 2 -26.87 5.58 -12.23
C ASN A 2 -26.14 5.57 -10.88
N TYR A 3 -26.85 5.82 -9.79
CA TYR A 3 -26.27 5.84 -8.44
C TYR A 3 -26.07 4.43 -7.87
N ILE A 4 -26.70 3.42 -8.48
CA ILE A 4 -26.65 2.02 -8.05
C ILE A 4 -25.20 1.48 -8.01
N PRO A 5 -24.36 1.68 -9.05
CA PRO A 5 -22.96 1.22 -9.03
C PRO A 5 -22.12 1.89 -7.92
N ASN A 6 -22.27 3.19 -7.70
CA ASN A 6 -21.52 3.91 -6.66
C ASN A 6 -21.91 3.44 -5.26
N ILE A 7 -23.20 3.23 -5.01
CA ILE A 7 -23.70 2.72 -3.73
C ILE A 7 -23.15 1.30 -3.50
N LEU A 8 -23.22 0.44 -4.51
CA LEU A 8 -22.67 -0.92 -4.42
C LEU A 8 -21.16 -0.88 -4.16
N PHE A 9 -20.43 -0.04 -4.89
CA PHE A 9 -18.99 0.16 -4.71
C PHE A 9 -18.66 0.61 -3.29
N ALA A 10 -19.36 1.63 -2.78
CA ALA A 10 -19.17 2.15 -1.42
C ALA A 10 -19.45 1.08 -0.34
N ILE A 11 -20.48 0.25 -0.52
CA ILE A 11 -20.78 -0.86 0.39
C ILE A 11 -19.65 -1.88 0.38
N VAL A 12 -19.21 -2.33 -0.79
CA VAL A 12 -18.12 -3.32 -0.92
C VAL A 12 -16.81 -2.77 -0.35
N LEU A 13 -16.47 -1.52 -0.65
CA LEU A 13 -15.31 -0.83 -0.11
C LEU A 13 -15.37 -0.74 1.41
N GLY A 14 -16.52 -0.36 1.96
CA GLY A 14 -16.75 -0.29 3.41
C GLY A 14 -16.59 -1.64 4.10
N ILE A 15 -17.13 -2.72 3.52
CA ILE A 15 -16.95 -4.09 4.02
C ILE A 15 -15.47 -4.48 3.98
N GLY A 16 -14.77 -4.21 2.87
CA GLY A 16 -13.36 -4.51 2.70
C GLY A 16 -12.48 -3.80 3.74
N ILE A 17 -12.66 -2.49 3.91
CA ILE A 17 -11.95 -1.68 4.92
C ILE A 17 -12.29 -2.16 6.33
N GLY A 18 -13.56 -2.45 6.62
CA GLY A 18 -13.99 -2.97 7.92
C GLY A 18 -13.33 -4.31 8.26
N TYR A 19 -13.28 -5.23 7.30
CA TYR A 19 -12.61 -6.51 7.45
C TYR A 19 -11.09 -6.35 7.65
N PHE A 20 -10.44 -5.50 6.86
CA PHE A 20 -9.03 -5.18 7.02
C PHE A 20 -8.72 -4.61 8.42
N ALA A 21 -9.49 -3.61 8.86
CA ALA A 21 -9.34 -2.98 10.17
C ALA A 21 -9.50 -3.99 11.32
N LYS A 22 -10.45 -4.94 11.20
CA LYS A 22 -10.62 -6.03 12.18
C LYS A 22 -9.39 -6.92 12.26
N ASN A 23 -8.78 -7.25 11.12
CA ASN A 23 -7.56 -8.07 11.09
C ASN A 23 -6.36 -7.32 11.65
N VAL A 24 -6.20 -6.03 11.35
CA VAL A 24 -5.15 -5.17 11.96
C VAL A 24 -5.32 -5.12 13.48
N LYS A 25 -6.54 -4.94 13.99
CA LYS A 25 -6.81 -4.97 15.43
C LYS A 25 -6.44 -6.31 16.06
N LYS A 26 -6.75 -7.43 15.39
CA LYS A 26 -6.35 -8.77 15.85
C LYS A 26 -4.83 -8.92 15.89
N LEU A 27 -4.12 -8.45 14.87
CA LEU A 27 -2.66 -8.46 14.83
C LEU A 27 -2.05 -7.65 15.98
N ILE A 28 -2.51 -6.41 16.18
CA ILE A 28 -2.05 -5.54 17.27
C ILE A 28 -2.30 -6.20 18.63
N ARG A 29 -3.47 -6.79 18.82
CA ARG A 29 -3.80 -7.52 20.06
C ARG A 29 -2.79 -8.64 20.30
N ASN A 30 -2.50 -9.46 19.29
CA ASN A 30 -1.57 -10.57 19.41
C ASN A 30 -0.13 -10.10 19.71
N ILE A 31 0.32 -9.01 19.08
CA ILE A 31 1.64 -8.41 19.37
C ILE A 31 1.73 -7.96 20.84
N LYS A 32 0.65 -7.34 21.36
CA LYS A 32 0.60 -6.87 22.76
C LYS A 32 0.51 -7.98 23.80
N LEU A 33 0.14 -9.20 23.42
CA LEU A 33 0.15 -10.37 24.30
C LEU A 33 1.56 -10.98 24.46
N GLY A 34 2.53 -10.56 23.64
CA GLY A 34 3.90 -11.00 23.77
C GLY A 34 4.60 -10.45 25.02
N HIS A 35 5.77 -11.00 25.34
CA HIS A 35 6.57 -10.52 26.47
C HIS A 35 7.10 -9.11 26.21
N THR A 36 7.08 -8.29 27.25
CA THR A 36 7.73 -6.97 27.23
C THR A 36 9.23 -7.15 27.15
N VAL A 37 9.82 -6.70 26.05
CA VAL A 37 11.28 -6.64 25.88
C VAL A 37 11.68 -5.18 26.01
N ASP A 38 12.63 -4.87 26.88
CA ASP A 38 13.21 -3.53 26.93
C ASP A 38 14.08 -3.32 25.69
N VAL A 39 13.68 -2.34 24.88
CA VAL A 39 14.31 -1.95 23.62
C VAL A 39 14.66 -0.46 23.61
N SER A 40 14.81 0.13 24.80
CA SER A 40 15.17 1.53 24.99
C SER A 40 16.63 1.86 24.64
N ASP A 41 17.43 0.82 24.40
CA ASP A 41 18.81 0.90 23.92
C ASP A 41 18.94 1.51 22.52
N ASN A 42 20.18 1.88 22.14
CA ASN A 42 20.65 2.48 20.88
C ASN A 42 19.61 2.69 19.75
N ARG A 43 18.62 3.58 19.99
CA ARG A 43 17.44 3.74 19.13
C ARG A 43 17.80 4.10 17.69
N SER A 44 18.81 4.96 17.51
CA SER A 44 19.28 5.39 16.19
C SER A 44 19.76 4.19 15.34
N GLN A 45 20.55 3.29 15.93
CA GLN A 45 21.04 2.11 15.23
C GLN A 45 19.89 1.16 14.84
N ARG A 46 18.88 1.02 15.69
CA ARG A 46 17.70 0.18 15.43
C ARG A 46 16.85 0.71 14.29
N TRP A 47 16.57 2.03 14.28
CA TRP A 47 15.86 2.67 13.17
C TRP A 47 16.64 2.54 11.86
N LYS A 48 17.96 2.75 11.89
CA LYS A 48 18.83 2.55 10.71
C LYS A 48 18.76 1.10 10.21
N ASN A 49 18.82 0.12 11.10
CA ASN A 49 18.67 -1.29 10.73
C ASN A 49 17.28 -1.61 10.18
N MET A 50 16.22 -1.08 10.79
CA MET A 50 14.85 -1.27 10.31
C MET A 50 14.70 -0.69 8.91
N ILE A 51 15.15 0.54 8.66
CA ILE A 51 15.10 1.17 7.33
C ILE A 51 15.89 0.32 6.31
N ASN A 52 17.12 -0.09 6.64
CA ASN A 52 17.94 -0.89 5.74
C ASN A 52 17.29 -2.25 5.41
N ILE A 53 16.67 -2.91 6.38
CA ILE A 53 16.09 -4.23 6.20
C ILE A 53 14.70 -4.13 5.53
N ALA A 54 13.83 -3.26 6.03
CA ALA A 54 12.43 -3.17 5.60
C ALA A 54 12.26 -2.35 4.31
N LEU A 55 12.92 -1.19 4.19
CA LEU A 55 12.84 -0.35 2.98
C LEU A 55 13.95 -0.70 2.00
N GLY A 56 15.19 -0.86 2.48
CA GLY A 56 16.34 -1.18 1.63
C GLY A 56 16.38 -2.62 1.12
N GLN A 57 15.51 -3.50 1.61
CA GLN A 57 15.44 -4.93 1.22
C GLN A 57 16.81 -5.63 1.26
N SER A 58 17.69 -5.22 2.19
CA SER A 58 19.11 -5.62 2.23
C SER A 58 19.33 -7.15 2.23
N LYS A 59 18.35 -7.92 2.71
CA LYS A 59 18.39 -9.39 2.72
C LYS A 59 18.11 -10.00 1.35
N MET A 60 17.26 -9.35 0.54
CA MET A 60 16.83 -9.84 -0.76
C MET A 60 17.85 -9.53 -1.86
N VAL A 61 18.52 -8.39 -1.76
CA VAL A 61 19.57 -7.97 -2.70
C VAL A 61 20.81 -8.88 -2.67
N ARG A 62 20.99 -9.69 -1.61
CA ARG A 62 22.01 -10.75 -1.57
C ARG A 62 21.82 -11.84 -2.63
N ARG A 63 20.62 -11.96 -3.20
CA ARG A 63 20.33 -12.83 -4.36
C ARG A 63 20.03 -11.92 -5.55
N PRO A 64 21.01 -11.64 -6.43
CA PRO A 64 20.93 -10.52 -7.38
C PRO A 64 19.72 -10.62 -8.32
N VAL A 65 19.40 -11.82 -8.82
CA VAL A 65 18.23 -12.04 -9.69
C VAL A 65 16.91 -11.75 -8.95
N ALA A 66 16.75 -12.29 -7.74
CA ALA A 66 15.54 -12.07 -6.95
C ALA A 66 15.40 -10.62 -6.51
N GLY A 67 16.51 -9.97 -6.12
CA GLY A 67 16.53 -8.55 -5.79
C GLY A 67 16.15 -7.67 -6.97
N PHE A 68 16.69 -7.94 -8.16
CA PHE A 68 16.32 -7.21 -9.38
C PHE A 68 14.83 -7.36 -9.72
N LEU A 69 14.32 -8.59 -9.73
CA LEU A 69 12.90 -8.85 -9.96
C LEU A 69 12.02 -8.16 -8.92
N HIS A 70 12.43 -8.16 -7.65
CA HIS A 70 11.69 -7.47 -6.59
C HIS A 70 11.60 -5.96 -6.82
N VAL A 71 12.68 -5.32 -7.25
CA VAL A 71 12.66 -3.87 -7.56
C VAL A 71 11.67 -3.57 -8.69
N ILE A 72 11.67 -4.36 -9.77
CA ILE A 72 10.72 -4.19 -10.88
C ILE A 72 9.28 -4.31 -10.35
N VAL A 73 8.99 -5.38 -9.62
CA VAL A 73 7.64 -5.64 -9.09
C VAL A 73 7.23 -4.55 -8.09
N TYR A 74 8.15 -4.11 -7.24
CA TYR A 74 7.93 -3.04 -6.26
C TYR A 74 7.58 -1.71 -6.94
N LEU A 75 8.31 -1.33 -7.99
CA LEU A 75 8.00 -0.15 -8.79
C LEU A 75 6.63 -0.29 -9.46
N GLY A 76 6.32 -1.46 -10.03
CA GLY A 76 5.00 -1.76 -10.59
C GLY A 76 3.88 -1.57 -9.55
N PHE A 77 4.07 -2.07 -8.32
CA PHE A 77 3.12 -1.85 -7.23
C PHE A 77 2.94 -0.37 -6.87
N ILE A 78 4.02 0.42 -6.83
CA ILE A 78 3.92 1.86 -6.55
C ILE A 78 3.05 2.54 -7.61
N ILE A 79 3.29 2.24 -8.89
CA ILE A 79 2.55 2.83 -10.01
C ILE A 79 1.07 2.43 -9.94
N ILE A 80 0.77 1.14 -9.78
CA ILE A 80 -0.61 0.63 -9.69
C ILE A 80 -1.35 1.24 -8.48
N ASN A 81 -0.69 1.54 -7.37
CA ASN A 81 -1.36 2.17 -6.22
C ASN A 81 -1.92 3.57 -6.55
N ILE A 82 -1.31 4.29 -7.49
CA ILE A 82 -1.84 5.58 -7.98
C ILE A 82 -3.17 5.34 -8.71
N GLU A 83 -3.21 4.33 -9.58
CA GLU A 83 -4.42 3.93 -10.31
C GLU A 83 -5.50 3.40 -9.35
N VAL A 84 -5.14 2.57 -8.36
CA VAL A 84 -6.08 2.09 -7.34
C VAL A 84 -6.68 3.24 -6.54
N LEU A 85 -5.88 4.26 -6.20
CA LEU A 85 -6.39 5.45 -5.51
C LEU A 85 -7.41 6.20 -6.39
N GLU A 86 -7.14 6.32 -7.68
CA GLU A 86 -8.08 6.90 -8.64
C GLU A 86 -9.38 6.12 -8.73
N ILE A 87 -9.30 4.78 -8.90
CA ILE A 87 -10.47 3.90 -8.94
C ILE A 87 -11.32 4.05 -7.68
N VAL A 88 -10.70 4.18 -6.51
CA VAL A 88 -11.42 4.41 -5.26
C VAL A 88 -12.16 5.75 -5.27
N ILE A 89 -11.52 6.82 -5.70
CA ILE A 89 -12.12 8.16 -5.78
C ILE A 89 -13.26 8.16 -6.82
N ASP A 90 -12.97 7.70 -8.04
CA ASP A 90 -13.93 7.61 -9.14
C ASP A 90 -15.13 6.73 -8.78
N GLY A 91 -14.90 5.58 -8.13
CA GLY A 91 -15.97 4.68 -7.69
C GLY A 91 -16.88 5.27 -6.62
N ILE A 92 -16.36 6.14 -5.75
CA ILE A 92 -17.16 6.85 -4.73
C ILE A 92 -17.93 8.02 -5.36
N PHE A 93 -17.23 8.90 -6.09
CA PHE A 93 -17.78 10.16 -6.58
C PHE A 93 -18.48 10.06 -7.94
N GLY A 94 -18.33 8.93 -8.64
CA GLY A 94 -18.89 8.74 -9.99
C GLY A 94 -18.17 9.57 -11.06
N THR A 95 -16.91 9.95 -10.78
CA THR A 95 -16.05 10.64 -11.73
C THR A 95 -15.38 9.64 -12.67
N HIS A 96 -14.81 10.15 -13.77
CA HIS A 96 -14.02 9.36 -14.69
C HIS A 96 -12.66 10.01 -14.86
N ARG A 97 -11.60 9.31 -14.44
CA ARG A 97 -10.20 9.72 -14.53
C ARG A 97 -9.93 11.05 -13.82
N ILE A 98 -10.17 11.11 -12.51
CA ILE A 98 -9.95 12.33 -11.73
C ILE A 98 -8.49 12.82 -11.73
N PHE A 99 -7.51 11.96 -12.05
CA PHE A 99 -6.11 12.34 -12.16
C PHE A 99 -5.67 12.70 -13.58
N SER A 100 -6.57 12.70 -14.56
CA SER A 100 -6.28 13.12 -15.95
C SER A 100 -5.66 14.52 -16.07
N PHE A 101 -5.89 15.42 -15.10
CA PHE A 101 -5.28 16.75 -15.07
C PHE A 101 -3.73 16.73 -14.94
N LEU A 102 -3.14 15.61 -14.51
CA LEU A 102 -1.69 15.42 -14.44
C LEU A 102 -1.04 15.24 -15.83
N GLY A 103 -1.85 15.15 -16.89
CA GLY A 103 -1.40 15.18 -18.28
C GLY A 103 -0.52 13.99 -18.67
N GLY A 104 0.47 14.24 -19.53
CA GLY A 104 1.27 13.19 -20.17
C GLY A 104 2.06 12.29 -19.21
N PHE A 105 2.42 12.76 -18.02
CA PHE A 105 3.09 11.94 -17.01
C PHE A 105 2.17 10.85 -16.45
N TYR A 106 0.91 11.19 -16.18
CA TYR A 106 -0.10 10.22 -15.73
C TYR A 106 -0.45 9.22 -16.84
N SER A 107 -0.60 9.69 -18.08
CA SER A 107 -0.82 8.80 -19.24
C SER A 107 0.31 7.80 -19.45
N PHE A 108 1.57 8.22 -19.27
CA PHE A 108 2.72 7.33 -19.31
C PHE A 108 2.71 6.30 -18.18
N LEU A 109 2.37 6.71 -16.95
CA LEU A 109 2.36 5.82 -15.78
C LEU A 109 1.31 4.73 -15.87
N ILE A 110 0.13 5.03 -16.42
CA ILE A 110 -0.99 4.08 -16.50
C ILE A 110 -1.13 3.42 -17.88
N GLY A 111 -0.30 3.80 -18.86
CA GLY A 111 -0.36 3.28 -20.22
C GLY A 111 -1.66 3.65 -20.98
N SER A 112 -2.16 4.88 -20.81
CA SER A 112 -3.37 5.39 -21.47
C SER A 112 -3.10 6.30 -22.65
#